data_AF-A0AAE1CY18-F1
#
_entry.id   AF-A0AAE1CY18-F1
#
_cell.length_a   1.000
_cell.length_b   1.000
_cell.length_c   1.000
_cell.angle_alpha   90.00
_cell.angle_beta   90.00
_cell.angle_gamma   90.00
#
_symmetry.space_group_name_H-M   'P 1'
#
loop_
_entity.id
_entity.type
_entity.pdbx_description
1 polymer ?
#
loop_
_entity_poly.entity_id
_entity_poly.type
_entity_poly.pdbx_seq_one_letter_code
_entity_poly.pdbx_strand_id
1 'polypeptide(L)'
;MKSIVEAIEAKINKFTRRWLGVPPGLTDVAVYCRKAMLRLPLKSILEEYKCGKARLFSMLEDSEDKVVKTVQPTRKTGRKSKVVEAVDEAKGCLKIREVIGLTKTNRKGLGSSTAKWWSKAEGKEKRDMVVNEIRLDEDSRRVQKAVQQPQQGQWDSWIMPCRNPSHGMRSGTWRHFGSAFSSDQCTISCPQTQIWYGRERKRTRLVRYAKAGRQQIMS
;
A
#
# COMPACT_ATOMS: atom_id res chain seq x y z
N MET A 1 -14.83 -9.00 -14.15
CA MET A 1 -15.92 -8.79 -13.17
C MET A 1 -15.30 -8.54 -11.79
N LYS A 2 -15.73 -7.49 -11.07
CA LYS A 2 -15.27 -7.20 -9.70
C LYS A 2 -15.94 -8.16 -8.72
N SER A 3 -15.21 -8.62 -7.69
CA SER A 3 -15.82 -9.42 -6.62
C SER A 3 -16.71 -8.54 -5.74
N ILE A 4 -17.64 -9.13 -4.99
CA ILE A 4 -18.52 -8.39 -4.06
C ILE A 4 -17.70 -7.57 -3.06
N VAL A 5 -16.64 -8.16 -2.51
CA VAL A 5 -15.77 -7.49 -1.53
C VAL A 5 -15.05 -6.28 -2.15
N GLU A 6 -14.56 -6.39 -3.39
CA GLU A 6 -13.97 -5.26 -4.12
C GLU A 6 -14.98 -4.15 -4.40
N ALA A 7 -16.25 -4.51 -4.66
CA ALA A 7 -17.31 -3.54 -4.89
C ALA A 7 -17.66 -2.76 -3.60
N ILE A 8 -17.66 -3.43 -2.45
CA ILE A 8 -17.85 -2.81 -1.13
C ILE A 8 -16.69 -1.87 -0.82
N GLU A 9 -15.46 -2.33 -0.99
CA GLU A 9 -14.26 -1.51 -0.75
C GLU A 9 -14.23 -0.27 -1.66
N ALA A 10 -14.58 -0.41 -2.94
CA ALA A 10 -14.66 0.73 -3.85
C ALA A 10 -15.68 1.80 -3.39
N LYS A 11 -16.83 1.39 -2.85
CA LYS A 11 -17.82 2.32 -2.29
C LYS A 11 -17.26 3.02 -1.05
N ILE A 12 -16.65 2.27 -0.14
CA ILE A 12 -16.07 2.82 1.09
C ILE A 12 -14.94 3.78 0.75
N ASN A 13 -14.04 3.42 -0.15
CA ASN A 13 -12.98 4.31 -0.64
C ASN A 13 -13.52 5.63 -1.18
N LYS A 14 -14.64 5.61 -1.90
CA LYS A 14 -15.28 6.84 -2.40
C LYS A 14 -15.73 7.74 -1.25
N PHE A 15 -16.37 7.17 -0.23
CA PHE A 15 -16.80 7.92 0.95
C PHE A 15 -15.63 8.40 1.79
N THR A 16 -14.65 7.53 2.07
CA THR A 16 -13.44 7.86 2.84
C THR A 16 -12.65 8.98 2.18
N ARG A 17 -12.47 8.96 0.85
CA ARG A 17 -11.78 10.05 0.13
C ARG A 17 -12.54 11.36 0.17
N ARG A 18 -13.87 11.30 0.02
CA ARG A 18 -14.72 12.50 0.15
C ARG A 18 -14.66 13.07 1.57
N TRP A 19 -14.61 12.21 2.59
CA TRP A 19 -14.50 12.60 3.98
C TRP A 19 -13.13 13.22 4.30
N LEU A 20 -12.04 12.65 3.78
CA LEU A 20 -10.68 13.16 3.96
C LEU A 20 -10.35 14.37 3.06
N GLY A 21 -11.26 14.79 2.17
CA GLY A 21 -10.99 15.87 1.20
C GLY A 21 -9.94 15.52 0.13
N VAL A 22 -9.70 14.23 -0.09
CA VAL A 22 -8.65 13.71 -0.97
C VAL A 22 -9.19 13.54 -2.40
N PRO A 23 -8.39 13.84 -3.45
CA PRO A 23 -8.84 13.67 -4.83
C PRO A 23 -9.20 12.20 -5.14
N PRO A 24 -10.22 11.96 -5.99
CA PRO A 24 -10.64 10.61 -6.38
C PRO A 24 -9.54 9.84 -7.14
N GLY A 25 -8.58 10.55 -7.74
CA GLY A 25 -7.42 9.99 -8.43
C GLY A 25 -6.30 9.47 -7.53
N LEU A 26 -6.38 9.67 -6.20
CA LEU A 26 -5.42 9.09 -5.27
C LEU A 26 -5.50 7.55 -5.34
N THR A 27 -4.36 6.88 -5.34
CA THR A 27 -4.33 5.43 -5.35
C THR A 27 -4.69 4.87 -3.98
N ASP A 28 -5.26 3.67 -3.99
CA ASP A 28 -5.64 2.95 -2.77
C ASP A 28 -4.43 2.60 -1.88
N VAL A 29 -3.25 2.51 -2.51
CA VAL A 29 -1.99 2.25 -1.82
C VAL A 29 -1.69 3.37 -0.82
N ALA A 30 -1.90 4.63 -1.19
CA ALA A 30 -1.66 5.76 -0.29
C ALA A 30 -2.62 5.78 0.92
N VAL A 31 -3.77 5.11 0.83
CA VAL A 31 -4.76 5.07 1.93
C VAL A 31 -4.47 3.92 2.90
N TYR A 32 -4.08 2.75 2.39
CA TYR A 32 -3.93 1.52 3.20
C TYR A 32 -2.49 1.09 3.47
N CYS A 33 -1.48 1.70 2.86
CA CYS A 33 -0.09 1.27 3.03
C CYS A 33 0.42 1.58 4.45
N ARG A 34 0.98 0.56 5.12
CA ARG A 34 1.62 0.75 6.44
C ARG A 34 3.02 1.36 6.36
N LYS A 35 3.66 1.33 5.19
CA LYS A 35 5.01 1.87 4.96
C LYS A 35 5.02 3.30 4.45
N ALA A 36 3.88 3.80 3.97
CA ALA A 36 3.76 5.20 3.53
C ALA A 36 4.04 6.16 4.70
N MET A 37 4.49 7.37 4.38
CA MET A 37 4.78 8.41 5.37
C MET A 37 3.55 8.76 6.22
N LEU A 38 2.40 8.89 5.56
CA LEU A 38 1.11 9.08 6.23
C LEU A 38 0.49 7.71 6.50
N ARG A 39 0.58 7.25 7.75
CA ARG A 39 -0.05 6.01 8.19
C ARG A 39 -1.43 6.32 8.71
N LEU A 40 -2.45 6.03 7.91
CA LEU A 40 -3.83 6.11 8.37
C LEU A 40 -4.16 4.84 9.19
N PRO A 41 -4.93 4.95 10.28
CA PRO A 41 -5.44 3.79 11.02
C PRO A 41 -6.61 3.12 10.27
N LEU A 42 -6.47 2.95 8.95
CA LEU A 42 -7.45 2.34 8.07
C LEU A 42 -6.90 1.02 7.55
N LYS A 43 -7.78 0.03 7.45
CA LYS A 43 -7.45 -1.27 6.90
C LYS A 43 -8.33 -1.57 5.70
N SER A 44 -7.73 -2.19 4.71
CA SER A 44 -8.43 -2.67 3.53
C SER A 44 -9.38 -3.80 3.91
N ILE A 45 -10.59 -3.76 3.37
CA ILE A 45 -11.60 -4.79 3.60
C ILE A 45 -11.21 -6.09 2.90
N LEU A 46 -10.52 -6.00 1.76
CA LEU A 46 -9.98 -7.19 1.09
C LEU A 46 -8.92 -7.88 1.95
N GLU A 47 -8.05 -7.12 2.60
CA GLU A 47 -7.05 -7.67 3.51
C GLU A 47 -7.72 -8.39 4.69
N GLU A 48 -8.67 -7.74 5.38
CA GLU A 48 -9.33 -8.36 6.52
C GLU A 48 -10.24 -9.53 6.11
N TYR A 49 -10.83 -9.50 4.92
CA TYR A 49 -11.56 -10.64 4.37
C TYR A 49 -10.65 -11.85 4.15
N LYS A 50 -9.46 -11.66 3.54
CA LYS A 50 -8.47 -12.72 3.35
C LYS A 50 -7.96 -13.25 4.68
N CYS A 51 -7.58 -12.35 5.59
CA CYS A 51 -7.11 -12.68 6.93
C CYS A 51 -8.17 -13.45 7.73
N GLY A 52 -9.44 -13.03 7.68
CA GLY A 52 -10.53 -13.72 8.36
C GLY A 52 -10.77 -15.13 7.81
N LYS A 53 -10.71 -15.31 6.49
CA LYS A 53 -10.84 -16.62 5.85
C LYS A 53 -9.66 -17.54 6.17
N ALA A 54 -8.43 -17.01 6.16
CA ALA A 54 -7.21 -17.73 6.54
C ALA A 54 -7.20 -18.11 8.02
N ARG A 55 -7.58 -17.19 8.91
CA ARG A 55 -7.70 -17.45 10.35
C ARG A 55 -8.69 -18.56 10.65
N LEU A 56 -9.86 -18.51 10.00
CA LEU A 56 -10.84 -19.58 10.11
C LEU A 56 -10.25 -20.89 9.59
N PHE A 57 -9.41 -20.85 8.55
CA PHE A 57 -8.82 -22.03 7.89
C PHE A 57 -7.87 -22.73 8.83
N SER A 58 -6.88 -22.01 9.32
CA SER A 58 -5.95 -22.53 10.31
C SER A 58 -6.67 -22.99 11.58
N MET A 59 -7.77 -22.34 11.99
CA MET A 59 -8.56 -22.82 13.14
C MET A 59 -9.18 -24.21 12.94
N LEU A 60 -9.70 -24.51 11.75
CA LEU A 60 -10.26 -25.85 11.50
C LEU A 60 -9.17 -26.89 11.29
N GLU A 61 -8.02 -26.49 10.72
CA GLU A 61 -6.85 -27.36 10.56
C GLU A 61 -6.25 -27.76 11.91
N ASP A 62 -6.19 -26.83 12.86
CA ASP A 62 -5.67 -27.01 14.22
C ASP A 62 -6.73 -27.54 15.21
N SER A 63 -7.93 -27.90 14.75
CA SER A 63 -9.01 -28.38 15.62
C SER A 63 -8.67 -29.72 16.28
N GLU A 64 -9.03 -29.88 17.56
CA GLU A 64 -8.85 -31.13 18.32
C GLU A 64 -9.78 -32.24 17.81
N ASP A 65 -10.98 -31.86 17.38
CA ASP A 65 -11.97 -32.78 16.80
C ASP A 65 -11.47 -33.40 15.49
N LYS A 66 -11.15 -34.70 15.54
CA LYS A 66 -10.66 -35.47 14.38
C LYS A 66 -11.62 -35.40 13.19
N VAL A 67 -12.92 -35.45 13.44
CA VAL A 67 -13.95 -35.37 12.38
C VAL A 67 -13.89 -34.03 11.65
N VAL A 68 -13.78 -32.92 12.39
CA VAL A 68 -13.69 -31.57 11.80
C VAL A 68 -12.40 -31.42 10.99
N LYS A 69 -11.30 -31.95 11.51
CA LYS A 69 -9.98 -31.93 10.87
C LYS A 69 -9.92 -32.78 9.59
N THR A 70 -10.64 -33.90 9.55
CA THR A 70 -10.72 -34.78 8.37
C THR A 70 -11.67 -34.22 7.32
N VAL A 71 -12.85 -33.74 7.71
CA VAL A 71 -13.90 -33.31 6.77
C VAL A 71 -13.55 -31.98 6.10
N GLN A 72 -12.89 -31.05 6.82
CA GLN A 72 -12.51 -29.70 6.36
C GLN A 72 -13.48 -29.14 5.30
N PRO A 73 -14.69 -28.70 5.69
CA PRO A 73 -15.75 -28.40 4.75
C PRO A 73 -15.30 -27.42 3.68
N THR A 74 -15.60 -27.74 2.41
CA THR A 74 -15.17 -26.96 1.25
C THR A 74 -15.62 -25.51 1.40
N ARG A 75 -14.64 -24.61 1.50
CA ARG A 75 -14.90 -23.22 1.84
C ARG A 75 -15.32 -22.46 0.61
N LYS A 76 -16.51 -21.85 0.68
CA LYS A 76 -16.93 -20.82 -0.28
C LYS A 76 -16.01 -19.62 -0.15
N THR A 77 -14.93 -19.64 -0.93
CA THR A 77 -14.05 -18.51 -1.19
C THR A 77 -14.25 -18.11 -2.64
N GLY A 78 -14.29 -16.81 -2.92
CA GLY A 78 -14.46 -16.32 -4.29
C GLY A 78 -13.26 -16.67 -5.18
N ARG A 79 -13.47 -16.63 -6.51
CA ARG A 79 -12.46 -16.98 -7.53
C ARG A 79 -11.08 -16.31 -7.37
N LYS A 80 -11.03 -15.11 -6.80
CA LYS A 80 -9.81 -14.28 -6.71
C LYS A 80 -8.93 -14.56 -5.50
N SER A 81 -9.41 -15.32 -4.53
CA SER A 81 -8.66 -15.61 -3.31
C SER A 81 -8.70 -17.10 -3.06
N LYS A 82 -7.54 -17.73 -3.06
CA LYS A 82 -7.38 -19.13 -2.68
C LYS A 82 -6.72 -19.15 -1.31
N VAL A 83 -7.50 -19.55 -0.31
CA VAL A 83 -7.07 -19.47 1.10
C VAL A 83 -5.96 -20.47 1.39
N VAL A 84 -6.07 -21.68 0.83
CA VAL A 84 -5.12 -22.77 1.06
C VAL A 84 -3.73 -22.37 0.59
N GLU A 85 -3.61 -21.95 -0.68
CA GLU A 85 -2.34 -21.48 -1.25
C GLU A 85 -1.72 -20.34 -0.44
N ALA A 86 -2.52 -19.33 -0.05
CA ALA A 86 -2.03 -18.20 0.73
C ALA A 86 -1.55 -18.59 2.14
N VAL A 87 -2.21 -19.58 2.76
CA VAL A 87 -1.80 -20.10 4.08
C VAL A 87 -0.53 -20.94 3.96
N ASP A 88 -0.41 -21.76 2.92
CA ASP A 88 0.77 -22.59 2.69
C ASP A 88 2.00 -21.75 2.35
N GLU A 89 1.84 -20.72 1.52
CA GLU A 89 2.87 -19.73 1.23
C GLU A 89 3.32 -19.00 2.50
N ALA A 90 2.36 -18.53 3.31
CA ALA A 90 2.66 -17.89 4.60
C ALA A 90 3.42 -18.82 5.56
N LYS A 91 3.01 -20.10 5.67
CA LYS A 91 3.75 -21.11 6.45
C LYS A 91 5.17 -21.31 5.90
N GLY A 92 5.34 -21.32 4.58
CA GLY A 92 6.64 -21.41 3.91
C GLY A 92 7.55 -20.24 4.25
N CYS A 93 7.05 -19.00 4.15
CA CYS A 93 7.78 -17.79 4.53
C CYS A 93 8.20 -17.80 6.00
N LEU A 94 7.32 -18.24 6.90
CA LEU A 94 7.63 -18.36 8.33
C LEU A 94 8.75 -19.38 8.60
N LYS A 95 8.75 -20.54 7.92
CA LYS A 95 9.83 -21.52 7.99
C LYS A 95 11.15 -20.97 7.44
N ILE A 96 11.11 -20.28 6.29
CA ILE A 96 12.30 -19.66 5.69
C ILE A 96 12.87 -18.60 6.63
N ARG A 97 12.02 -17.78 7.25
CA ARG A 97 12.42 -16.76 8.23
C ARG A 97 13.05 -17.39 9.47
N GLU A 98 12.57 -18.56 9.89
CA GLU A 98 13.19 -19.32 10.97
C GLU A 98 14.60 -19.81 10.61
N VAL A 99 14.80 -20.31 9.39
CA VAL A 99 16.13 -20.73 8.89
C VAL A 99 17.11 -19.56 8.79
N ILE A 100 16.65 -18.41 8.27
CA ILE A 100 17.48 -17.19 8.16
C ILE A 100 17.86 -16.67 9.55
N GLY A 101 16.99 -16.87 10.54
CA GLY A 101 17.19 -16.39 11.89
C GLY A 101 16.93 -14.89 12.06
N LEU A 102 17.43 -14.33 13.16
CA LEU A 102 17.30 -12.91 13.46
C LEU A 102 18.25 -12.10 12.59
N THR A 103 17.70 -11.38 11.60
CA THR A 103 18.50 -10.44 10.82
C THR A 103 18.73 -9.16 11.61
N LYS A 104 19.95 -8.61 11.51
CA LYS A 104 20.28 -7.31 12.08
C LYS A 104 19.43 -6.25 11.37
N THR A 105 18.50 -5.65 12.09
CA THR A 105 17.73 -4.50 11.59
C THR A 105 18.39 -3.21 12.08
N ASN A 106 18.76 -2.34 11.14
CA ASN A 106 19.42 -1.06 11.40
C ASN A 106 20.74 -1.20 12.20
N ARG A 107 21.08 -0.18 12.99
CA ARG A 107 22.24 -0.17 13.91
C ARG A 107 21.96 -0.86 15.25
N LYS A 108 20.90 -1.69 15.35
CA LYS A 108 20.62 -2.42 16.59
C LYS A 108 21.66 -3.53 16.79
N GLY A 109 22.09 -3.71 18.04
CA GLY A 109 23.00 -4.79 18.43
C GLY A 109 22.35 -6.17 18.34
N LEU A 110 23.17 -7.22 18.31
CA LEU A 110 22.70 -8.60 18.45
C LEU A 110 21.96 -8.76 19.79
N GLY A 111 20.87 -9.54 19.80
CA GLY A 111 20.05 -9.74 21.01
C GLY A 111 19.03 -8.64 21.32
N SER A 112 18.99 -7.54 20.55
CA SER A 112 18.02 -6.44 20.75
C SER A 112 16.58 -6.77 20.36
N SER A 113 16.35 -7.87 19.63
CA SER A 113 15.03 -8.28 19.16
C SER A 113 14.73 -9.69 19.62
N THR A 114 13.60 -9.87 20.29
CA THR A 114 13.05 -11.19 20.60
C THR A 114 12.27 -11.69 19.38
N ALA A 115 12.71 -12.79 18.76
CA ALA A 115 11.96 -13.45 17.70
C ALA A 115 10.99 -14.48 18.27
N LYS A 116 9.79 -14.49 17.71
CA LYS A 116 8.85 -15.61 17.81
C LYS A 116 9.16 -16.57 16.66
N TRP A 117 9.38 -17.83 17.01
CA TRP A 117 9.76 -18.86 16.04
C TRP A 117 8.56 -19.73 15.69
N TRP A 118 8.49 -20.14 14.42
CA TRP A 118 7.38 -20.96 13.94
C TRP A 118 7.34 -22.33 14.62
N SER A 119 8.50 -22.98 14.78
CA SER A 119 8.61 -24.27 15.48
C SER A 119 8.12 -24.22 16.93
N LYS A 120 8.40 -23.14 17.66
CA LYS A 120 8.14 -23.00 19.09
C LYS A 120 6.73 -22.53 19.43
N ALA A 121 6.05 -21.89 18.48
CA ALA A 121 4.70 -21.40 18.72
C ALA A 121 3.68 -22.53 18.67
N GLU A 122 2.54 -22.35 19.34
CA GLU A 122 1.47 -23.34 19.34
C GLU A 122 0.08 -22.69 19.31
N GLY A 123 -0.90 -23.45 18.81
CA GLY A 123 -2.32 -23.09 18.81
C GLY A 123 -2.62 -21.70 18.23
N LYS A 124 -3.10 -20.78 19.09
CA LYS A 124 -3.48 -19.41 18.66
C LYS A 124 -2.29 -18.62 18.13
N GLU A 125 -1.10 -18.78 18.71
CA GLU A 125 0.07 -17.99 18.31
C GLU A 125 0.52 -18.34 16.89
N LYS A 126 0.50 -19.63 16.53
CA LYS A 126 0.75 -20.08 15.15
C LYS A 126 -0.23 -19.43 14.16
N ARG A 127 -1.51 -19.43 14.50
CA ARG A 127 -2.55 -18.82 13.64
C ARG A 127 -2.34 -17.32 13.49
N ASP A 128 -2.01 -16.62 14.58
CA ASP A 128 -1.76 -15.19 14.54
C ASP A 128 -0.50 -14.85 13.71
N MET A 129 0.55 -15.68 13.75
CA MET A 129 1.72 -15.53 12.88
C MET A 129 1.38 -15.71 11.40
N VAL A 130 0.61 -16.75 11.03
CA VAL A 130 0.17 -16.96 9.64
C VAL A 130 -0.65 -15.76 9.15
N VAL A 131 -1.61 -15.30 9.95
CA VAL A 131 -2.44 -14.15 9.58
C VAL A 131 -1.59 -12.88 9.43
N ASN A 132 -0.63 -12.66 10.31
CA ASN A 132 0.27 -11.51 10.20
C ASN A 132 1.17 -11.59 8.97
N GLU A 133 1.63 -12.78 8.59
CA GLU A 133 2.42 -12.96 7.36
C GLU A 133 1.58 -12.66 6.12
N ILE A 134 0.32 -13.12 6.06
CA ILE A 134 -0.62 -12.77 4.97
C ILE A 134 -0.82 -11.24 4.90
N ARG A 135 -0.91 -10.56 6.05
CA ARG A 135 -0.98 -9.09 6.06
C ARG A 135 0.29 -8.47 5.47
N LEU A 136 1.47 -8.98 5.81
CA LEU A 136 2.75 -8.48 5.30
C LEU A 136 2.89 -8.71 3.80
N ASP A 137 2.37 -9.83 3.29
CA ASP A 137 2.32 -10.11 1.85
C ASP A 137 1.43 -9.11 1.11
N GLU A 138 0.20 -8.87 1.60
CA GLU A 138 -0.69 -7.85 1.00
C GLU A 138 -0.06 -6.46 1.00
N ASP A 139 0.67 -6.10 2.05
CA ASP A 139 1.45 -4.86 2.10
C ASP A 139 2.60 -4.84 1.12
N SER A 140 3.31 -5.96 0.95
CA SER A 140 4.40 -6.09 -0.02
C SER A 140 3.87 -5.91 -1.44
N ARG A 141 2.70 -6.46 -1.74
CA ARG A 141 2.00 -6.24 -3.01
C ARG A 141 1.59 -4.78 -3.21
N ARG A 142 1.19 -4.07 -2.15
CA ARG A 142 0.91 -2.62 -2.22
C ARG A 142 2.17 -1.82 -2.51
N VAL A 143 3.29 -2.16 -1.88
CA VAL A 143 4.60 -1.53 -2.12
C VAL A 143 5.05 -1.80 -3.57
N GLN A 144 4.95 -3.04 -4.05
CA GLN A 144 5.23 -3.35 -5.46
C GLN A 144 4.39 -2.49 -6.42
N LYS A 145 3.11 -2.28 -6.09
CA LYS A 145 2.23 -1.40 -6.85
C LYS A 145 2.63 0.09 -6.74
N ALA A 146 3.13 0.54 -5.59
CA ALA A 146 3.65 1.90 -5.42
C ALA A 146 4.90 2.13 -6.27
N VAL A 147 5.85 1.19 -6.29
CA VAL A 147 7.05 1.29 -7.14
C VAL A 147 6.70 1.47 -8.62
N GLN A 148 5.60 0.88 -9.08
CA GLN A 148 5.10 1.03 -10.45
C GLN A 148 4.37 2.37 -10.71
N GLN A 149 4.20 3.23 -9.70
CA GLN A 149 3.53 4.53 -9.78
C GLN A 149 4.55 5.67 -9.73
N PRO A 150 5.04 6.17 -10.87
CA PRO A 150 6.18 7.10 -10.91
C PRO A 150 5.90 8.47 -10.27
N GLN A 151 4.63 8.85 -10.10
CA GLN A 151 4.25 10.13 -9.46
C GLN A 151 3.73 9.93 -8.04
N GLN A 152 2.76 9.02 -7.84
CA GLN A 152 2.13 8.81 -6.52
C GLN A 152 2.93 7.87 -5.60
N GLY A 153 3.81 7.04 -6.17
CA GLY A 153 4.66 6.10 -5.44
C GLY A 153 6.07 6.60 -5.19
N GLN A 154 6.37 7.88 -5.50
CA GLN A 154 7.71 8.42 -5.30
C GLN A 154 8.19 8.27 -3.87
N TRP A 155 7.29 8.31 -2.88
CA TRP A 155 7.61 8.16 -1.45
C TRP A 155 8.45 6.92 -1.11
N ASP A 156 8.47 5.87 -1.94
CA ASP A 156 9.34 4.69 -1.75
C ASP A 156 10.84 5.00 -1.99
N SER A 157 11.19 6.01 -2.78
CA SER A 157 12.59 6.37 -3.08
C SER A 157 13.15 7.48 -2.17
N TRP A 158 12.35 8.03 -1.27
CA TRP A 158 12.79 9.08 -0.36
C TRP A 158 13.65 8.41 0.71
N ILE A 159 14.97 8.52 0.55
CA ILE A 159 15.91 8.25 1.63
C ILE A 159 15.60 9.28 2.71
N MET A 160 14.89 8.85 3.76
CA MET A 160 14.77 9.64 4.98
C MET A 160 16.16 9.72 5.61
N PRO A 161 16.80 10.91 5.71
CA PRO A 161 17.93 11.05 6.59
C PRO A 161 17.40 10.87 8.02
N CYS A 162 17.73 9.75 8.65
CA CYS A 162 17.33 9.49 10.02
C CYS A 162 17.74 10.66 10.92
N ARG A 163 16.72 11.27 11.53
CA ARG A 163 16.75 12.20 12.65
C ARG A 163 17.86 11.89 13.67
N ASN A 164 18.87 12.77 13.76
CA ASN A 164 19.75 12.95 14.92
C ASN A 164 20.10 14.44 15.05
N PRO A 165 19.47 15.23 15.96
CA PRO A 165 19.98 16.52 16.37
C PRO A 165 20.91 16.32 17.58
N SER A 166 22.04 15.67 17.36
CA SER A 166 23.08 15.57 18.38
C SER A 166 24.38 15.20 17.70
N HIS A 167 25.09 16.21 17.21
CA HIS A 167 26.54 16.38 17.27
C HIS A 167 26.88 17.62 16.44
N GLY A 168 27.42 18.63 17.10
CA GLY A 168 27.70 19.94 16.54
C GLY A 168 28.62 19.85 15.33
N MET A 169 28.17 20.43 14.21
CA MET A 169 29.04 20.76 13.10
C MET A 169 29.80 22.04 13.46
N ARG A 170 31.09 21.89 13.75
CA ARG A 170 32.07 22.97 13.75
C ARG A 170 32.04 23.67 12.39
N SER A 171 32.04 24.98 12.47
CA SER A 171 32.18 25.98 11.41
C SER A 171 33.36 25.73 10.47
N GLY A 172 33.11 25.87 9.16
CA GLY A 172 34.10 25.94 8.08
C GLY A 172 33.65 25.05 6.93
N THR A 173 33.24 25.50 5.76
CA THR A 173 33.42 26.78 5.06
C THR A 173 32.24 26.93 4.10
N TRP A 174 31.32 27.86 4.38
CA TRP A 174 30.33 28.33 3.41
C TRP A 174 30.84 29.64 2.83
N ARG A 175 31.60 29.55 1.74
CA ARG A 175 31.80 30.67 0.81
C ARG A 175 31.55 30.15 -0.58
N HIS A 176 30.29 30.25 -1.00
CA HIS A 176 29.81 30.65 -2.33
C HIS A 176 28.34 30.26 -2.39
N PHE A 177 27.49 31.22 -2.02
CA PHE A 177 26.07 31.42 -2.33
C PHE A 177 25.44 32.17 -1.15
N GLY A 178 25.75 33.47 -1.07
CA GLY A 178 24.98 34.39 -0.27
C GLY A 178 23.76 34.84 -1.07
N SER A 179 22.57 34.48 -0.62
CA SER A 179 21.44 35.41 -0.47
C SER A 179 20.23 34.69 0.14
N ALA A 180 19.73 35.28 1.23
CA ALA A 180 18.43 35.06 1.87
C ALA A 180 18.19 33.71 2.58
N PHE A 181 18.79 33.56 3.76
CA PHE A 181 18.18 32.80 4.86
C PHE A 181 17.27 33.76 5.63
N SER A 182 15.98 33.80 5.30
CA SER A 182 14.95 34.35 6.19
C SER A 182 14.33 33.18 6.92
N SER A 183 14.50 33.18 8.23
CA SER A 183 13.84 32.25 9.15
C SER A 183 12.33 32.47 9.07
N ASP A 184 11.62 31.56 8.41
CA ASP A 184 10.20 31.32 8.70
C ASP A 184 9.76 29.98 8.09
N GLN A 185 9.48 29.04 8.99
CA GLN A 185 8.46 28.01 8.87
C GLN A 185 8.65 26.91 7.81
N CYS A 186 8.22 25.72 8.20
CA CYS A 186 8.14 24.52 7.38
C CYS A 186 7.31 24.76 6.11
N THR A 187 7.94 25.23 5.04
CA THR A 187 7.40 25.06 3.70
C THR A 187 7.61 23.60 3.33
N ILE A 188 6.53 22.84 3.37
CA ILE A 188 6.26 21.77 2.41
C ILE A 188 6.83 22.24 1.08
N SER A 189 7.94 21.64 0.64
CA SER A 189 8.49 21.86 -0.70
C SER A 189 7.52 21.22 -1.68
N CYS A 190 6.42 21.92 -1.93
CA CYS A 190 5.54 21.69 -3.04
C CYS A 190 6.36 22.03 -4.29
N PRO A 191 6.71 21.06 -5.16
CA PRO A 191 7.22 21.43 -6.46
C PRO A 191 6.08 22.18 -7.15
N GLN A 192 6.43 23.37 -7.63
CA GLN A 192 5.63 24.27 -8.46
C GLN A 192 4.55 23.53 -9.26
N THR A 193 3.33 24.03 -9.10
CA THR A 193 2.11 23.73 -9.84
C THR A 193 2.38 23.39 -11.31
N GLN A 194 2.29 22.11 -11.65
CA GLN A 194 1.93 21.66 -12.98
C GLN A 194 0.90 20.55 -12.86
N ILE A 195 -0.36 20.98 -12.71
CA ILE A 195 -1.54 20.14 -12.90
C ILE A 195 -1.57 19.79 -14.39
N TRP A 196 -1.00 18.64 -14.75
CA TRP A 196 -1.22 17.98 -16.04
C TRP A 196 -2.05 16.72 -15.80
N TYR A 197 -3.36 16.83 -16.00
CA TYR A 197 -4.22 15.67 -16.17
C TYR A 197 -4.13 15.18 -17.63
N GLY A 198 -3.80 13.90 -17.81
CA GLY A 198 -4.21 13.06 -18.94
C GLY A 198 -4.11 13.65 -20.35
N ARG A 199 -3.02 13.32 -21.07
CA ARG A 199 -2.92 13.47 -22.51
C ARG A 199 -3.82 12.45 -23.22
N GLU A 200 -5.10 12.76 -23.38
CA GLU A 200 -6.01 12.01 -24.24
C GLU A 200 -6.01 12.66 -25.64
N ARG A 201 -5.29 12.05 -26.58
CA ARG A 201 -5.29 12.45 -28.00
C ARG A 201 -6.70 12.28 -28.58
N LYS A 202 -7.48 13.35 -28.66
CA LYS A 202 -8.60 13.42 -29.60
C LYS A 202 -8.11 13.98 -30.93
N ARG A 203 -8.01 13.09 -31.92
CA ARG A 203 -7.90 13.41 -33.35
C ARG A 203 -9.13 14.21 -33.74
N THR A 204 -9.03 15.53 -33.86
CA THR A 204 -10.05 16.35 -34.53
C THR A 204 -9.86 16.21 -36.04
N ARG A 205 -10.78 15.49 -36.68
CA ARG A 205 -10.90 15.39 -38.13
C ARG A 205 -11.45 16.71 -38.64
N LEU A 206 -10.63 17.45 -39.37
CA LEU A 206 -11.03 18.61 -40.18
C LEU A 206 -12.20 18.24 -41.08
N VAL A 207 -13.32 18.94 -40.96
CA VAL A 207 -14.32 19.05 -42.02
C VAL A 207 -14.31 20.50 -42.47
N ARG A 208 -13.68 20.73 -43.63
CA ARG A 208 -13.87 21.94 -44.43
C ARG A 208 -15.21 21.79 -45.15
N TYR A 209 -16.05 22.81 -45.12
CA TYR A 209 -16.91 23.11 -46.25
C TYR A 209 -16.91 24.62 -46.50
N ALA A 210 -16.72 24.95 -47.78
CA ALA A 210 -16.57 26.29 -48.31
C ALA A 210 -17.86 26.74 -49.01
N LYS A 211 -18.15 28.03 -48.89
CA LYS A 211 -18.64 28.97 -49.93
C LYS A 211 -19.99 28.69 -50.65
N ALA A 212 -20.96 29.58 -50.40
CA ALA A 212 -21.88 30.25 -51.34
C ALA A 212 -22.92 30.99 -50.45
N GLY A 213 -23.26 32.28 -50.55
CA GLY A 213 -23.26 33.23 -51.65
C GLY A 213 -24.70 33.68 -51.90
N ARG A 214 -25.12 34.84 -51.38
CA ARG A 214 -26.01 35.84 -52.03
C ARG A 214 -26.48 36.94 -51.07
N GLN A 215 -26.34 38.17 -51.55
CA GLN A 215 -26.97 39.41 -51.06
C GLN A 215 -28.47 39.44 -51.41
N GLN A 216 -29.27 40.17 -50.63
CA GLN A 216 -30.04 41.39 -51.00
C GLN A 216 -31.41 41.50 -50.28
N ILE A 217 -31.64 42.72 -49.71
CA ILE A 217 -32.86 43.56 -49.73
C ILE A 217 -34.09 43.02 -48.96
N MET A 218 -34.99 43.79 -48.34
CA MET A 218 -35.14 45.10 -47.67
C MET A 218 -36.52 44.98 -46.96
N SER A 219 -36.86 45.97 -46.13
CA SER A 219 -38.23 46.40 -45.76
C SER A 219 -39.42 45.49 -46.04
#